data_AF-A0A0P6WQF5-F1
#
_entry.id   AF-A0A0P6WQF5-F1
#
_cell.length_a   1.000
_cell.length_b   1.000
_cell.length_c   1.000
_cell.angle_alpha   90.00
_cell.angle_beta   90.00
_cell.angle_gamma   90.00
#
_symmetry.space_group_name_H-M   'P 1'
#
loop_
_entity.id
_entity.type
_entity.pdbx_description
1 polymer ?
#
loop_
_entity_poly.entity_id
_entity_poly.type
_entity_poly.pdbx_seq_one_letter_code
_entity_poly.pdbx_strand_id
1 'polypeptide(L)'
;MDNIPPKENKNKLFSGKTRSILLVLVILGVILAFFFAARAFHGFQRVLAFKRGGGETNVELIRGWMTVDYITKMYHVPPDVVLSPLNLPVQGNEKRSLESLIRGLHSDNPKDLMEKVKKNIDDFQQKDMQPAPDNKQPPQAQP
;
A
#
# COMPACT_ATOMS: atom_id res chain seq x y z
N MET A 1 -48.19 -48.86 -47.56
CA MET A 1 -48.51 -48.54 -46.15
C MET A 1 -47.28 -47.85 -45.58
N ASP A 2 -47.25 -46.52 -45.66
CA ASP A 2 -46.07 -45.74 -45.28
C ASP A 2 -46.12 -45.41 -43.79
N ASN A 3 -45.19 -45.99 -43.03
CA ASN A 3 -44.99 -45.71 -41.61
C ASN A 3 -44.20 -44.40 -41.48
N ILE A 4 -44.90 -43.31 -41.19
CA ILE A 4 -44.28 -42.01 -40.88
C ILE A 4 -43.87 -42.05 -39.40
N PRO A 5 -42.57 -41.96 -39.05
CA PRO A 5 -42.17 -41.94 -37.66
C PRO A 5 -42.62 -40.63 -36.98
N PRO A 6 -42.96 -40.67 -35.68
CA PRO A 6 -43.45 -39.51 -34.96
C PRO A 6 -42.35 -38.44 -34.87
N LYS A 7 -42.69 -37.19 -35.24
CA LYS A 7 -41.79 -36.05 -35.06
C LYS A 7 -41.54 -35.83 -33.57
N GLU A 8 -40.35 -36.23 -33.12
CA GLU A 8 -39.86 -35.96 -31.78
C GLU A 8 -39.73 -34.45 -31.56
N ASN A 9 -40.60 -33.94 -30.70
CA ASN A 9 -40.61 -32.55 -30.24
C ASN A 9 -39.40 -32.32 -29.32
N LYS A 10 -38.35 -31.69 -29.86
CA LYS A 10 -37.12 -31.32 -29.11
C LYS A 10 -37.27 -30.02 -28.31
N ASN A 11 -38.48 -29.48 -28.24
CA ASN A 11 -38.75 -28.12 -27.74
C ASN A 11 -39.01 -28.12 -26.22
N LYS A 12 -39.12 -29.29 -25.59
CA LYS A 12 -39.40 -29.41 -24.16
C LYS A 12 -38.18 -29.30 -23.25
N LEU A 13 -36.97 -29.08 -23.78
CA LEU A 13 -35.77 -28.93 -22.95
C LEU A 13 -35.53 -27.49 -22.45
N PHE A 14 -36.16 -26.49 -23.05
CA PHE A 14 -36.04 -25.07 -22.64
C PHE A 14 -37.39 -24.52 -22.19
N SER A 15 -37.96 -25.14 -21.15
CA SER A 15 -39.10 -24.59 -20.41
C SER A 15 -38.72 -23.24 -19.80
N GLY A 16 -39.64 -22.28 -19.75
CA GLY A 16 -39.41 -20.97 -19.12
C GLY A 16 -38.88 -21.09 -17.69
N LYS A 17 -39.23 -22.18 -16.99
CA LYS A 17 -38.71 -22.55 -15.68
C LYS A 17 -37.20 -22.82 -15.69
N THR A 18 -36.66 -23.50 -16.71
CA THR A 18 -35.22 -23.76 -16.84
C THR A 18 -34.44 -22.46 -17.05
N ARG A 19 -34.99 -21.52 -17.81
CA ARG A 19 -34.40 -20.19 -18.00
C ARG A 19 -34.39 -19.38 -16.71
N SER A 20 -35.46 -19.45 -15.91
CA SER A 20 -35.50 -18.80 -14.60
C SER A 20 -34.49 -19.40 -13.63
N ILE A 21 -34.31 -20.73 -13.61
CA ILE A 21 -33.31 -21.37 -12.74
C ILE A 21 -31.90 -20.94 -13.14
N LEU A 22 -31.60 -20.92 -14.44
CA LEU A 22 -30.31 -20.48 -14.95
C LEU A 22 -30.04 -19.00 -14.62
N LEU A 23 -31.06 -18.15 -14.76
CA LEU A 23 -30.97 -16.73 -14.42
C LEU A 23 -30.69 -16.52 -12.93
N VAL A 24 -31.41 -17.24 -12.05
CA VAL A 24 -31.20 -17.17 -10.59
C VAL A 24 -29.79 -17.63 -10.23
N LEU A 25 -29.29 -18.69 -10.85
CA LEU A 25 -27.94 -19.21 -10.58
C LEU A 25 -26.86 -18.20 -11.01
N VAL A 26 -27.03 -17.56 -12.17
CA VAL A 26 -26.11 -16.52 -12.64
C VAL A 26 -26.12 -15.31 -11.71
N ILE A 27 -27.30 -14.83 -11.33
CA ILE A 27 -27.44 -13.69 -10.41
C ILE A 27 -26.79 -14.01 -9.07
N LEU A 28 -27.01 -15.22 -8.53
CA LEU A 28 -26.38 -15.65 -7.29
C LEU A 28 -24.86 -15.64 -7.39
N GLY A 29 -24.29 -16.18 -8.48
CA GLY A 29 -22.85 -16.16 -8.72
C GLY A 29 -22.27 -14.73 -8.77
N VAL A 30 -22.96 -13.82 -9.45
CA VAL A 30 -22.54 -12.40 -9.54
C VAL A 30 -22.59 -11.73 -8.18
N ILE A 31 -23.62 -11.98 -7.37
CA ILE A 31 -23.74 -11.43 -6.01
C ILE A 31 -22.59 -11.93 -5.13
N LEU A 32 -22.28 -13.23 -5.16
CA LEU A 32 -21.16 -13.78 -4.40
C LEU A 32 -19.82 -13.21 -4.86
N ALA A 33 -19.59 -13.12 -6.17
CA ALA A 33 -18.35 -12.55 -6.72
C ALA A 33 -18.19 -11.08 -6.29
N PHE A 34 -19.26 -10.28 -6.34
CA PHE A 34 -19.23 -8.89 -5.93
C PHE A 34 -19.01 -8.74 -4.42
N PHE A 35 -19.68 -9.56 -3.60
CA PHE A 35 -19.50 -9.57 -2.15
C PHE A 35 -18.06 -9.92 -1.78
N PHE A 36 -17.49 -10.96 -2.41
CA PHE A 36 -16.13 -11.38 -2.14
C PHE A 36 -15.10 -10.36 -2.65
N ALA A 37 -15.34 -9.74 -3.82
CA ALA A 37 -14.53 -8.66 -4.35
C ALA A 37 -14.55 -7.45 -3.42
N ALA A 38 -15.72 -6.99 -2.97
CA ALA A 38 -15.86 -5.88 -2.03
C ALA A 38 -15.19 -6.20 -0.68
N ARG A 39 -15.36 -7.43 -0.18
CA ARG A 39 -14.73 -7.91 1.06
C ARG A 39 -13.20 -7.93 0.96
N ALA A 40 -12.66 -8.38 -0.17
CA ALA A 40 -11.24 -8.39 -0.47
C ALA A 40 -10.67 -6.97 -0.63
N PHE A 41 -11.41 -6.08 -1.32
CA PHE A 41 -11.03 -4.69 -1.50
C PHE A 41 -10.96 -3.93 -0.18
N HIS A 42 -11.86 -4.20 0.77
CA HIS A 42 -11.84 -3.57 2.09
C HIS A 42 -10.58 -3.96 2.92
N GLY A 43 -10.01 -5.14 2.68
CA GLY A 43 -8.71 -5.54 3.27
C GLY A 43 -7.52 -4.90 2.55
N PHE A 44 -7.59 -4.82 1.22
CA PHE A 44 -6.53 -4.26 0.37
C PHE A 44 -6.42 -2.73 0.49
N GLN A 45 -7.52 -2.03 0.78
CA GLN A 45 -7.49 -0.58 1.02
C GLN A 45 -6.63 -0.19 2.22
N ARG A 46 -6.50 -1.04 3.26
CA ARG A 46 -5.55 -0.77 4.36
C ARG A 46 -4.10 -0.77 3.83
N VAL A 47 -3.75 -1.73 2.99
CA VAL A 47 -2.41 -1.84 2.40
C VAL A 47 -2.13 -0.73 1.37
N LEU A 48 -3.13 -0.31 0.59
CA LEU A 48 -2.98 0.82 -0.34
C LEU A 48 -3.02 2.19 0.36
N ALA A 49 -3.76 2.33 1.48
CA ALA A 49 -3.73 3.51 2.32
C ALA A 49 -2.37 3.67 3.01
N PHE A 50 -1.74 2.57 3.47
CA PHE A 50 -0.33 2.56 3.89
C PHE A 50 0.61 3.06 2.78
N LYS A 51 0.30 2.80 1.51
CA LYS A 51 1.13 3.19 0.37
C LYS A 51 0.90 4.63 -0.14
N ARG A 52 -0.13 5.33 0.32
CA ARG A 52 -0.50 6.69 -0.16
C ARG A 52 -0.66 7.72 0.95
N GLY A 53 -0.86 7.31 2.20
CA GLY A 53 -0.96 8.18 3.35
C GLY A 53 0.31 8.06 4.19
N GLY A 54 1.19 9.05 4.07
CA GLY A 54 2.13 9.41 5.14
C GLY A 54 1.35 9.80 6.39
N GLY A 55 0.76 8.82 7.05
CA GLY A 55 -0.03 9.00 8.26
C GLY A 55 0.91 8.85 9.44
N GLU A 56 1.23 9.99 10.06
CA GLU A 56 1.64 10.12 11.47
C GLU A 56 2.50 8.95 11.98
N THR A 57 3.58 8.62 11.28
CA THR A 57 4.46 7.56 11.77
C THR A 57 5.33 8.18 12.86
N ASN A 58 4.79 8.22 14.08
CA ASN A 58 5.44 8.84 15.22
C ASN A 58 6.90 8.33 15.34
N VAL A 59 7.86 9.22 15.10
CA VAL A 59 9.30 8.95 15.14
C VAL A 59 9.76 8.46 16.52
N GLU A 60 8.99 8.68 17.58
CA GLU A 60 9.24 8.13 18.90
C GLU A 60 9.17 6.59 18.92
N LEU A 61 8.36 5.99 18.03
CA LEU A 61 8.24 4.54 17.88
C LEU A 61 9.48 3.91 17.23
N ILE A 62 10.37 4.71 16.63
CA ILE A 62 11.66 4.22 16.11
C ILE A 62 12.47 3.71 17.30
N ARG A 63 12.83 2.43 17.24
CA ARG A 63 13.66 1.76 18.24
C ARG A 63 15.02 1.42 17.64
N GLY A 64 16.08 1.41 18.46
CA GLY A 64 17.44 1.14 18.01
C GLY A 64 17.64 -0.25 17.39
N TRP A 65 16.81 -1.23 17.75
CA TRP A 65 16.85 -2.56 17.15
C TRP A 65 16.34 -2.60 15.70
N MET A 66 15.62 -1.57 15.23
CA MET A 66 15.10 -1.52 13.87
C MET A 66 16.24 -1.35 12.86
N THR A 67 16.14 -2.06 11.74
CA THR A 67 17.09 -1.94 10.63
C THR A 67 16.78 -0.74 9.75
N VAL A 68 17.79 -0.22 9.07
CA VAL A 68 17.62 0.90 8.13
C VAL A 68 16.56 0.53 7.08
N ASP A 69 16.67 -0.64 6.44
CA ASP A 69 15.70 -1.13 5.44
C ASP A 69 14.28 -1.31 6.00
N TYR A 70 14.14 -1.64 7.29
CA TYR A 70 12.83 -1.70 7.92
C TYR A 70 12.25 -0.29 8.12
N ILE A 71 13.06 0.64 8.61
CA ILE A 71 12.65 2.03 8.83
C ILE A 71 12.26 2.69 7.50
N THR A 72 13.04 2.50 6.43
CA THR A 72 12.74 3.07 5.11
C THR A 72 11.41 2.57 4.56
N LYS A 73 11.12 1.27 4.71
CA LYS A 73 9.86 0.66 4.28
C LYS A 73 8.67 1.07 5.15
N MET A 74 8.87 1.19 6.46
CA MET A 74 7.79 1.43 7.42
C MET A 74 7.43 2.92 7.52
N TYR A 75 8.44 3.79 7.51
CA TYR A 75 8.31 5.25 7.61
C TYR A 75 8.32 5.96 6.25
N HIS A 76 8.42 5.21 5.14
CA HIS A 76 8.49 5.71 3.77
C HIS A 76 9.60 6.75 3.52
N VAL A 77 10.71 6.64 4.25
CA VAL A 77 11.86 7.54 4.10
C VAL A 77 12.98 6.89 3.29
N PRO A 78 13.77 7.67 2.53
CA PRO A 78 14.98 7.18 1.88
C PRO A 78 16.02 6.67 2.91
N PRO A 79 16.81 5.63 2.58
CA PRO A 79 17.87 5.13 3.48
C PRO A 79 18.93 6.19 3.79
N ASP A 80 19.18 7.08 2.84
CA ASP A 80 20.03 8.25 2.95
C ASP A 80 19.54 9.21 4.04
N VAL A 81 18.24 9.40 4.24
CA VAL A 81 17.70 10.23 5.33
C VAL A 81 17.97 9.59 6.69
N VAL A 82 17.94 8.25 6.79
CA VAL A 82 18.23 7.55 8.05
C VAL A 82 19.73 7.60 8.38
N LEU A 83 20.61 7.52 7.37
CA LEU A 83 22.06 7.36 7.52
C LEU A 83 22.85 8.67 7.45
N SER A 84 22.31 9.73 6.86
CA SER A 84 22.96 11.04 6.75
C SER A 84 23.40 11.62 8.10
N PRO A 85 22.60 11.57 9.18
CA PRO A 85 23.02 12.07 10.49
C PRO A 85 24.20 11.30 11.09
N LEU A 86 24.40 10.05 10.65
CA LEU A 86 25.49 9.18 11.07
C LEU A 86 26.71 9.30 10.16
N ASN A 87 26.66 10.10 9.09
CA ASN A 87 27.69 10.19 8.04
C ASN A 87 28.10 8.82 7.47
N LEU A 88 27.14 7.90 7.38
CA LEU A 88 27.38 6.55 6.87
C LEU A 88 26.91 6.41 5.41
N PRO A 89 27.65 5.67 4.57
CA PRO A 89 27.17 5.32 3.24
C PRO A 89 25.97 4.36 3.35
N VAL A 90 25.03 4.49 2.42
CA VAL A 90 23.88 3.56 2.30
C VAL A 90 24.36 2.14 2.02
N GLN A 91 25.34 2.00 1.13
CA GLN A 91 25.84 0.71 0.66
C GLN A 91 26.45 -0.12 1.81
N GLY A 92 25.87 -1.29 2.08
CA GLY A 92 26.34 -2.23 3.11
C GLY A 92 25.76 -1.99 4.51
N ASN A 93 25.01 -0.92 4.74
CA ASN A 93 24.44 -0.57 6.05
C ASN A 93 22.91 -0.73 6.13
N GLU A 94 22.24 -0.99 5.01
CA GLU A 94 20.77 -1.12 4.91
C GLU A 94 20.20 -2.21 5.84
N LYS A 95 20.92 -3.33 5.97
CA LYS A 95 20.48 -4.48 6.77
C LYS A 95 20.89 -4.38 8.23
N ARG A 96 21.66 -3.36 8.62
CA ARG A 96 22.14 -3.20 10.00
C ARG A 96 21.09 -2.46 10.83
N SER A 97 21.03 -2.81 12.11
CA SER A 97 20.20 -2.08 13.07
C SER A 97 20.82 -0.72 13.39
N LEU A 98 19.97 0.26 13.65
CA LEU A 98 20.41 1.62 13.94
C LEU A 98 21.31 1.66 15.19
N GLU A 99 20.99 0.85 16.19
CA GLU A 99 21.82 0.68 17.40
C GLU A 99 23.18 0.04 17.09
N SER A 100 23.21 -0.97 16.20
CA SER A 100 24.50 -1.58 15.80
C SER A 100 25.38 -0.59 15.05
N LEU A 101 24.78 0.30 14.24
CA LEU A 101 25.51 1.35 13.55
C LEU A 101 26.05 2.39 14.54
N ILE A 102 25.20 2.91 15.42
CA ILE A 102 25.58 3.89 16.45
C ILE A 102 26.67 3.35 17.37
N ARG A 103 26.55 2.09 17.80
CA ARG A 103 27.57 1.42 18.63
C ARG A 103 28.89 1.26 17.88
N GLY A 104 28.83 0.97 16.58
CA GLY A 104 30.00 0.87 15.72
C GLY A 104 30.74 2.20 15.51
N LEU A 105 30.09 3.35 15.71
CA LEU A 105 30.71 4.67 15.61
C LEU A 105 31.55 5.07 16.84
N HIS A 106 31.60 4.25 17.90
CA HIS A 106 32.32 4.55 19.15
C HIS A 106 31.97 5.93 19.72
N SER A 107 30.72 6.36 19.55
CA SER A 107 30.30 7.69 19.99
C SER A 107 30.10 7.71 21.51
N ASP A 108 30.62 8.75 22.17
CA ASP A 108 30.47 8.94 23.62
C ASP A 108 28.99 9.05 24.05
N ASN A 109 28.09 9.41 23.14
CA ASN A 109 26.67 9.61 23.41
C ASN A 109 25.78 8.91 22.37
N PRO A 110 25.57 7.58 22.46
CA PRO A 110 24.75 6.84 21.50
C PRO A 110 23.28 7.28 21.48
N LYS A 111 22.79 7.85 22.59
CA LYS A 111 21.43 8.40 22.69
C LYS A 111 21.25 9.67 21.85
N ASP A 112 22.26 10.54 21.81
CA ASP A 112 22.24 11.77 21.02
C ASP A 112 22.21 11.48 19.51
N LEU A 113 22.97 10.47 19.06
CA LEU A 113 22.91 10.02 17.66
C LEU A 113 21.55 9.45 17.29
N MET A 114 20.93 8.68 18.19
CA MET A 114 19.58 8.16 18.00
C MET A 114 18.57 9.30 17.84
N GLU A 115 18.66 10.32 18.68
CA GLU A 115 17.79 11.49 18.65
C GLU A 115 17.98 12.29 17.36
N LYS A 116 19.22 12.47 16.90
CA LYS A 116 19.52 13.08 15.61
C LYS A 116 18.89 12.35 14.43
N VAL A 117 18.93 11.02 14.43
CA VAL A 117 18.28 10.21 13.38
C VAL A 117 16.77 10.40 13.41
N LYS A 118 16.15 10.31 14.59
CA LYS A 118 14.70 10.52 14.75
C LYS A 118 14.26 11.89 14.26
N LYS A 119 15.00 12.93 14.66
CA LYS A 119 14.74 14.31 14.24
C LYS A 119 14.84 14.47 12.72
N ASN A 120 15.86 13.88 12.10
CA ASN A 120 16.03 13.99 10.65
C ASN A 120 14.90 13.29 9.86
N ILE A 121 14.40 12.16 10.38
CA ILE A 121 13.24 11.47 9.81
C ILE A 121 11.97 12.31 9.99
N ASP A 122 11.80 12.93 11.16
CA ASP A 122 10.66 13.82 11.45
C ASP A 122 10.66 15.04 10.52
N ASP A 123 11.80 15.71 10.38
CA ASP A 123 11.97 16.87 9.49
C ASP A 123 11.67 16.49 8.03
N PHE A 124 12.09 15.30 7.58
CA PHE A 124 11.79 14.81 6.24
C PHE A 124 10.29 14.54 6.04
N GLN A 125 9.65 13.91 7.03
CA GLN A 125 8.21 13.64 6.98
C GLN A 125 7.38 14.93 6.98
N GLN A 126 7.75 15.93 7.80
CA GLN A 126 7.08 17.24 7.81
C GLN A 126 7.22 17.96 6.46
N LYS A 127 8.38 17.84 5.81
CA LYS A 127 8.63 18.43 4.50
C LYS A 127 7.80 17.76 3.40
N ASP A 128 7.65 16.44 3.42
CA ASP A 128 6.83 15.69 2.47
C ASP A 128 5.32 15.86 2.71
N MET A 129 4.91 16.15 3.95
CA MET A 129 3.52 16.51 4.30
C MET A 129 3.12 17.91 3.86
N GLN A 130 4.06 18.76 3.42
CA GLN A 130 3.74 20.07 2.87
C GLN A 130 3.18 19.86 1.45
N PRO A 131 1.85 20.08 1.21
CA PRO A 131 1.34 20.04 -0.14
C PRO A 131 2.10 21.08 -0.96
N ALA A 132 2.53 20.69 -2.16
CA ALA A 132 3.06 21.64 -3.14
C ALA A 132 2.15 22.89 -3.13
N PRO A 133 2.70 24.12 -3.10
CA PRO A 133 1.87 25.32 -3.13
C PRO A 133 0.91 25.20 -4.32
N ASP A 134 -0.39 25.27 -4.03
CA ASP A 134 -1.50 25.27 -4.97
C ASP A 134 -1.22 26.36 -6.02
N ASN A 135 -0.56 26.00 -7.12
CA ASN A 135 -0.21 26.92 -8.19
C ASN A 135 -1.46 27.21 -9.03
N LYS A 136 -2.43 27.91 -8.43
CA LYS A 136 -3.43 28.70 -9.14
C LYS A 136 -2.78 30.01 -9.56
N GLN A 137 -1.87 29.95 -10.53
CA GLN A 137 -1.42 31.14 -11.24
C GLN A 137 -2.47 31.44 -12.33
N PRO A 138 -3.23 32.55 -12.26
CA PRO A 138 -4.06 32.99 -13.37
C PRO A 138 -3.16 33.24 -14.60
N PRO A 139 -3.63 32.99 -15.83
CA PRO A 139 -2.86 33.29 -17.03
C PRO A 139 -2.46 34.77 -17.01
N GLN A 140 -1.18 35.05 -16.81
CA GLN A 140 -0.65 36.40 -16.97
C GLN A 140 -0.71 36.75 -18.45
N ALA A 141 -1.68 37.60 -18.81
CA ALA A 141 -1.71 38.29 -20.09
C ALA A 141 -0.42 39.12 -20.21
N GLN A 142 0.41 38.77 -21.19
CA GLN A 142 1.60 39.56 -21.53
C GLN A 142 1.16 40.76 -22.38
N PRO A 143 1.73 41.96 -22.14
CA PRO A 143 1.36 43.20 -22.82
C PRO A 143 1.75 43.24 -24.30
#